data_AF-A0A939FRG9-F1
#
_entry.id   AF-A0A939FRG9-F1
#
_cell.length_a   1.000
_cell.length_b   1.000
_cell.length_c   1.000
_cell.angle_alpha   90.00
_cell.angle_beta   90.00
_cell.angle_gamma   90.00
#
_symmetry.space_group_name_H-M   'P 1'
#
loop_
_entity.id
_entity.type
_entity.pdbx_description
1 polymer ?
#
loop_
_entity_poly.entity_id
_entity_poly.type
_entity_poly.pdbx_seq_one_letter_code
_entity_poly.pdbx_strand_id
1 'polypeptide(L)'
;MGLLLDAADTAVTRQTTEALARVGTVAAVRLIALALAEADDSHADWMLTGVHDALAAPDSALDISAVCGQLTQDPEQAVRRGAVEISAWADDTRR
;
A
#
# COMPACT_ATOMS: atom_id res chain seq x y z
N MET A 1 -8.51 -22.86 -2.21
CA MET A 1 -9.00 -22.20 -0.99
C MET A 1 -9.95 -21.10 -1.43
N GLY A 2 -11.20 -21.12 -0.96
CA GLY A 2 -12.11 -20.00 -1.18
C GLY A 2 -11.84 -18.93 -0.12
N LEU A 3 -11.67 -17.68 -0.55
CA LEU A 3 -11.63 -16.56 0.38
C LEU A 3 -13.01 -16.47 1.02
N LEU A 4 -13.09 -16.83 2.30
CA LEU A 4 -14.24 -16.45 3.10
C LEU A 4 -14.12 -14.94 3.29
N LEU A 5 -14.92 -14.19 2.51
CA LEU A 5 -15.02 -12.74 2.63
C LEU A 5 -15.49 -12.45 4.06
N ASP A 6 -14.64 -11.81 4.85
CA ASP A 6 -15.08 -11.24 6.10
C ASP A 6 -16.04 -10.07 5.81
N ALA A 7 -16.93 -9.75 6.75
CA ALA A 7 -18.00 -8.79 6.51
C ALA A 7 -17.52 -7.36 6.22
N ALA A 8 -16.23 -7.07 6.46
CA ALA A 8 -15.60 -5.79 6.17
C ALA A 8 -14.68 -5.84 4.94
N ASP A 9 -14.70 -6.93 4.16
CA ASP A 9 -13.87 -7.10 2.96
C ASP A 9 -12.37 -6.87 3.20
N THR A 10 -11.89 -7.11 4.42
CA THR A 10 -10.50 -6.84 4.82
C THR A 10 -9.52 -7.77 4.13
N ALA A 11 -9.90 -9.03 3.89
CA ALA A 11 -9.12 -9.97 3.10
C ALA A 11 -8.96 -9.51 1.64
N VAL A 12 -10.01 -8.93 1.05
CA VAL A 12 -9.97 -8.38 -0.32
C VAL A 12 -9.12 -7.14 -0.38
N THR A 13 -9.23 -6.27 0.62
CA THR A 13 -8.44 -5.04 0.75
C THR A 13 -6.94 -5.35 0.80
N ARG A 14 -6.54 -6.31 1.64
CA ARG A 14 -5.17 -6.79 1.74
C ARG A 14 -4.64 -7.33 0.41
N GLN A 15 -5.36 -8.28 -0.21
CA GLN A 15 -4.91 -8.91 -1.46
C GLN A 15 -4.88 -7.97 -2.65
N THR A 16 -5.85 -7.05 -2.74
CA THR A 16 -5.88 -6.03 -3.80
C THR A 16 -4.69 -5.10 -3.65
N THR A 17 -4.38 -4.70 -2.42
CA THR A 17 -3.23 -3.84 -2.13
C THR A 17 -1.92 -4.56 -2.43
N GLU A 18 -1.78 -5.82 -2.03
CA GLU A 18 -0.62 -6.65 -2.36
C GLU A 18 -0.42 -6.75 -3.88
N ALA A 19 -1.48 -7.05 -4.63
CA ALA A 19 -1.41 -7.18 -6.08
C ALA A 19 -0.99 -5.87 -6.75
N LEU A 20 -1.56 -4.74 -6.33
CA LEU A 20 -1.17 -3.41 -6.83
C LEU A 20 0.27 -3.07 -6.46
N ALA A 21 0.70 -3.37 -5.24
CA ALA A 21 2.07 -3.13 -4.80
C ALA A 21 3.07 -3.96 -5.64
N ARG A 22 2.77 -5.23 -5.92
CA ARG A 22 3.58 -6.10 -6.78
C ARG A 22 3.72 -5.59 -8.23
N VAL A 23 2.75 -4.81 -8.75
CA VAL A 23 2.90 -4.14 -10.05
C VAL A 23 4.05 -3.12 -10.00
N GLY A 24 4.28 -2.50 -8.84
CA GLY A 24 5.45 -1.68 -8.54
C GLY A 24 5.61 -0.40 -9.36
N THR A 25 4.56 0.02 -10.06
CA THR A 25 4.56 1.27 -10.83
C THR A 25 4.13 2.45 -9.96
N VAL A 26 4.58 3.65 -10.33
CA VAL A 26 4.13 4.90 -9.69
C VAL A 26 2.61 5.02 -9.69
N ALA A 27 1.95 4.63 -10.80
CA ALA A 27 0.50 4.67 -10.89
C ALA A 27 -0.20 3.70 -9.92
N ALA A 28 0.33 2.50 -9.73
CA ALA A 28 -0.23 1.54 -8.78
C ALA A 28 -0.05 2.01 -7.33
N VAL A 29 1.14 2.51 -6.98
CA VAL A 29 1.41 3.06 -5.63
C VAL A 29 0.60 4.33 -5.39
N ARG A 30 0.34 5.15 -6.42
CA ARG A 30 -0.56 6.30 -6.34
C ARG A 30 -1.98 5.90 -5.95
N LEU A 31 -2.51 4.81 -6.53
CA LEU A 31 -3.84 4.30 -6.18
C LEU A 31 -3.90 3.82 -4.73
N ILE A 32 -2.87 3.10 -4.28
CA ILE A 32 -2.77 2.66 -2.88
C ILE A 32 -2.71 3.88 -1.95
N ALA A 33 -1.87 4.87 -2.26
CA ALA A 33 -1.73 6.09 -1.47
C ALA A 33 -3.04 6.89 -1.38
N LEU A 34 -3.78 7.00 -2.48
CA LEU A 34 -5.08 7.66 -2.49
C LEU A 34 -6.08 6.91 -1.60
N ALA A 35 -6.20 5.59 -1.77
CA ALA A 35 -7.12 4.78 -0.99
C ALA A 35 -6.76 4.77 0.51
N LEU A 36 -5.47 4.75 0.85
CA LEU A 36 -5.02 4.78 2.24
C LEU A 36 -5.40 6.10 2.93
N ALA A 37 -5.32 7.22 2.21
CA ALA A 37 -5.68 8.53 2.74
C ALA A 37 -7.19 8.68 3.05
N GLU A 38 -8.04 7.79 2.52
CA GLU A 38 -9.49 7.76 2.73
C GLU A 38 -9.96 6.60 3.61
N ALA A 39 -9.07 5.63 3.88
CA ALA A 39 -9.37 4.44 4.64
C ALA A 39 -9.64 4.78 6.12
N ASP A 40 -10.54 4.00 6.75
CA ASP A 40 -10.56 3.93 8.21
C ASP A 40 -9.37 3.11 8.74
N ASP A 41 -9.11 3.21 10.05
CA ASP A 41 -7.97 2.56 10.69
C ASP A 41 -7.92 1.04 10.40
N SER A 42 -9.09 0.38 10.34
CA SER A 42 -9.14 -1.06 10.07
C SER A 42 -8.70 -1.37 8.65
N HIS A 43 -9.22 -0.66 7.66
CA HIS A 43 -8.83 -0.87 6.27
C HIS A 43 -7.38 -0.46 6.02
N ALA A 44 -6.92 0.64 6.63
CA ALA A 44 -5.54 1.12 6.54
C ALA A 44 -4.53 0.05 7.00
N ASP A 45 -4.78 -0.60 8.14
CA ASP A 45 -3.93 -1.69 8.64
C ASP A 45 -3.84 -2.86 7.64
N TRP A 46 -4.95 -3.25 7.02
CA TRP A 46 -4.97 -4.32 6.04
C TRP A 46 -4.32 -3.94 4.71
N MET A 47 -4.43 -2.68 4.30
CA MET A 47 -3.72 -2.14 3.15
C MET A 47 -2.21 -2.16 3.38
N LEU A 48 -1.73 -1.65 4.52
CA LEU A 48 -0.32 -1.67 4.88
C LEU A 48 0.22 -3.10 4.99
N THR A 49 -0.60 -4.03 5.51
CA THR A 49 -0.28 -5.47 5.48
C THR A 49 -0.15 -6.00 4.05
N GLY A 50 -1.01 -5.57 3.12
CA GLY A 50 -0.87 -5.94 1.71
C GLY A 50 0.42 -5.40 1.07
N VAL A 51 0.82 -4.17 1.39
CA VAL A 51 2.11 -3.61 0.96
C VAL A 51 3.26 -4.42 1.55
N HIS A 52 3.19 -4.80 2.83
CA HIS A 52 4.17 -5.68 3.47
C HIS A 52 4.35 -6.98 2.69
N ASP A 53 3.26 -7.68 2.38
CA ASP A 53 3.30 -8.97 1.72
C ASP A 53 3.96 -8.89 0.35
N ALA A 54 3.74 -7.78 -0.38
CA ALA A 54 4.38 -7.53 -1.65
C ALA A 54 5.90 -7.29 -1.51
N LEU A 55 6.34 -6.61 -0.45
CA LEU A 55 7.76 -6.36 -0.16
C LEU A 55 8.48 -7.61 0.35
N ALA A 56 7.80 -8.43 1.16
CA ALA A 56 8.33 -9.68 1.70
C ALA A 56 8.42 -10.81 0.66
N ALA A 57 7.83 -10.62 -0.52
CA ALA A 57 7.89 -11.61 -1.60
C ALA A 57 9.36 -11.83 -2.07
N PRO A 58 9.80 -13.07 -2.30
CA PRO A 58 11.20 -13.38 -2.66
C PRO A 58 11.71 -12.67 -3.92
N ASP A 59 10.80 -12.41 -4.87
CA ASP A 59 11.09 -11.77 -6.15
C ASP A 59 10.74 -10.27 -6.15
N SER A 60 10.54 -9.67 -4.97
CA SER A 60 10.17 -8.26 -4.88
C SER A 60 11.35 -7.37 -5.27
N ALA A 61 11.23 -6.72 -6.43
CA ALA A 61 12.13 -5.65 -6.87
C ALA A 61 11.56 -4.24 -6.56
N LEU A 62 10.48 -4.17 -5.76
CA LEU A 62 9.79 -2.92 -5.47
C LEU A 62 10.60 -2.05 -4.50
N ASP A 63 11.13 -0.94 -5.01
CA ASP A 63 11.63 0.15 -4.16
C ASP A 63 10.49 1.11 -3.80
N ILE A 64 9.69 0.71 -2.81
CA ILE A 64 8.52 1.48 -2.38
C ILE A 64 8.90 2.89 -1.92
N SER A 65 10.06 3.04 -1.27
CA SER A 65 10.55 4.32 -0.77
C SER A 65 10.89 5.27 -1.92
N ALA A 66 11.55 4.77 -2.98
CA ALA A 66 11.81 5.57 -4.17
C ALA A 66 10.52 5.97 -4.91
N VAL A 67 9.54 5.07 -5.00
CA VAL A 67 8.25 5.37 -5.65
C VAL A 67 7.45 6.39 -4.84
N CYS A 68 7.34 6.23 -3.52
CA CYS A 68 6.68 7.21 -2.65
C CYS A 68 7.40 8.57 -2.67
N GLY A 69 8.73 8.59 -2.78
CA GLY A 69 9.49 9.82 -2.97
C GLY A 69 9.05 10.64 -4.18
N GLN A 70 8.73 9.97 -5.30
CA GLN A 70 8.19 10.63 -6.50
C GLN A 70 6.80 11.22 -6.28
N LEU A 71 5.97 10.56 -5.46
CA LEU A 71 4.61 11.01 -5.15
C LEU A 71 4.54 12.20 -4.19
N THR A 72 5.66 12.62 -3.60
CA THR A 72 5.69 13.82 -2.74
C THR A 72 5.31 15.12 -3.47
N GLN A 73 5.40 15.12 -4.81
CA GLN A 73 5.02 16.25 -5.67
C GLN A 73 3.69 16.01 -6.42
N ASP A 74 2.94 14.95 -6.09
CA ASP A 74 1.64 14.69 -6.74
C ASP A 74 0.69 15.89 -6.52
N PRO A 75 -0.11 16.31 -7.51
CA PRO A 75 -1.05 17.42 -7.33
C PRO A 75 -2.09 17.18 -6.23
N GLU A 76 -2.51 15.93 -5.98
CA GLU A 76 -3.49 15.59 -4.96
C GLU A 76 -2.87 15.50 -3.56
N GLN A 77 -3.42 16.27 -2.61
CA GLN A 77 -2.96 16.25 -1.23
C GLN A 77 -3.15 14.87 -0.57
N ALA A 78 -4.23 14.16 -0.90
CA ALA A 78 -4.52 12.82 -0.39
C ALA A 78 -3.41 11.84 -0.79
N VAL A 79 -3.03 11.82 -2.07
CA VAL A 79 -1.91 11.00 -2.57
C VAL A 79 -0.62 11.31 -1.83
N ARG A 80 -0.27 12.59 -1.68
CA ARG A 80 0.95 12.97 -0.95
C ARG A 80 0.94 12.45 0.49
N ARG A 81 -0.19 12.56 1.18
CA ARG A 81 -0.35 12.07 2.56
C ARG A 81 -0.21 10.55 2.65
N GLY A 82 -0.93 9.80 1.81
CA GLY A 82 -0.83 8.35 1.79
C GLY A 82 0.56 7.85 1.42
N ALA A 83 1.26 8.53 0.51
CA ALA A 83 2.64 8.18 0.16
C ALA A 83 3.62 8.37 1.33
N VAL A 84 3.42 9.41 2.15
CA VAL A 84 4.19 9.63 3.39
C VAL A 84 3.93 8.52 4.40
N GLU A 85 2.67 8.11 4.56
CA GLU A 85 2.28 7.05 5.49
C GLU A 85 2.88 5.69 5.10
N ILE A 86 2.77 5.31 3.82
CA ILE A 86 3.40 4.09 3.28
C ILE A 86 4.91 4.12 3.52
N SER A 87 5.56 5.26 3.28
CA SER A 87 7.02 5.40 3.48
C SER A 87 7.42 5.24 4.94
N ALA A 88 6.70 5.91 5.85
CA ALA A 88 6.97 5.87 7.28
C ALA A 88 6.81 4.45 7.83
N TRP A 89 5.76 3.75 7.40
CA TRP A 89 5.52 2.36 7.78
C TRP A 89 6.59 1.41 7.22
N ALA A 90 6.97 1.57 5.94
CA ALA A 90 8.04 0.76 5.32
C ALA A 90 9.42 1.01 5.95
N ASP A 91 9.66 2.20 6.50
CA ASP A 91 10.86 2.53 7.28
C ASP A 91 10.87 1.85 8.66
N ASP A 92 9.71 1.75 9.31
CA ASP A 92 9.55 1.11 10.62
C ASP A 92 9.78 -0.40 10.54
N THR A 93 9.18 -1.07 9.54
CA THR A 93 9.33 -2.53 9.34
C THR A 93 10.74 -2.99 8.95
N ARG A 94 11.62 -2.07 8.52
CA ARG A 94 13.02 -2.36 8.20
C ARG A 94 13.97 -2.30 9.40
N ARG A 95 13.53 -1.81 10.56
CA ARG A 95 14.35 -1.72 11.78
C ARG A 95 14.27 -2.99 12.62
#